data_AF-A0A918K1L4-F1
#
_entry.id   AF-A0A918K1L4-F1
#
_cell.length_a   1.000
_cell.length_b   1.000
_cell.length_c   1.000
_cell.angle_alpha   90.00
_cell.angle_beta   90.00
_cell.angle_gamma   90.00
#
_symmetry.space_group_name_H-M   'P 1'
#
loop_
_entity.id
_entity.type
_entity.pdbx_description
1 polymer ?
#
loop_
_entity_poly.entity_id
_entity_poly.type
_entity_poly.pdbx_seq_one_letter_code
_entity_poly.pdbx_strand_id
1 'polypeptide(L)'
;MFIDGLSDSEKHNLAQYLREQEHTPFMVIKHAHAAAQCERRGLDIHPIDLKYLKVLDLAIESLYGKQRVGPGLAYDEPRTRAGKNLA
;
A
#
# COMPACT_ATOMS: atom_id res chain seq x y z
N MET A 1 -11.17 3.54 -5.60
CA MET A 1 -10.16 2.78 -4.84
C MET A 1 -9.72 3.69 -3.69
N PHE A 2 -10.03 3.33 -2.44
CA PHE A 2 -9.78 4.15 -1.25
C PHE A 2 -8.32 4.01 -0.80
N ILE A 3 -7.40 4.41 -1.68
CA ILE A 3 -5.97 4.49 -1.40
C ILE A 3 -5.61 5.97 -1.50
N ASP A 4 -5.14 6.53 -0.40
CA ASP A 4 -4.73 7.93 -0.32
C ASP A 4 -3.29 8.09 -0.79
N GLY A 5 -2.98 9.25 -1.39
CA GLY A 5 -1.65 9.54 -1.94
C GLY A 5 -1.37 8.97 -3.33
N LEU A 6 -2.37 8.33 -3.96
CA LEU A 6 -2.36 7.98 -5.38
C LEU A 6 -3.42 8.79 -6.15
N SER A 7 -3.02 9.34 -7.28
CA SER A 7 -3.90 9.90 -8.31
C SER A 7 -4.77 8.82 -8.97
N ASP A 8 -5.80 9.23 -9.71
CA ASP A 8 -6.69 8.28 -10.39
C ASP A 8 -5.99 7.48 -11.49
N SER A 9 -5.02 8.08 -12.19
CA SER A 9 -4.19 7.37 -13.18
C SER A 9 -3.27 6.35 -12.52
N GLU A 10 -2.65 6.68 -11.38
CA GLU A 10 -1.85 5.73 -10.59
C GLU A 10 -2.72 4.57 -10.08
N LYS A 11 -3.92 4.86 -9.58
CA LYS A 11 -4.87 3.80 -9.17
C LYS A 11 -5.26 2.89 -10.33
N HIS A 12 -5.42 3.44 -11.53
CA HIS A 12 -5.73 2.67 -12.73
C HIS A 12 -4.56 1.74 -13.11
N ASN A 13 -3.34 2.28 -13.17
CA ASN A 13 -2.13 1.53 -13.52
C ASN A 13 -1.82 0.46 -12.47
N LEU A 14 -1.99 0.76 -11.19
CA LEU A 14 -1.89 -0.23 -10.11
C LEU A 14 -2.87 -1.39 -10.31
N ALA A 15 -4.12 -1.10 -10.71
CA ALA A 15 -5.10 -2.14 -10.98
C ALA A 15 -4.75 -3.01 -12.21
N GLN A 16 -4.04 -2.46 -13.20
CA GLN A 16 -3.51 -3.23 -14.33
C GLN A 16 -2.34 -4.11 -13.88
N TYR A 17 -1.35 -3.52 -13.20
CA TYR A 17 -0.18 -4.23 -12.68
C TYR A 17 -0.57 -5.41 -11.79
N LEU A 18 -1.53 -5.23 -10.87
CA LEU A 18 -2.01 -6.33 -10.03
C LEU A 18 -2.60 -7.49 -10.86
N ARG A 19 -3.30 -7.20 -11.98
CA ARG A 19 -3.82 -8.26 -12.85
C ARG A 19 -2.70 -9.01 -13.58
N GLU A 20 -1.67 -8.29 -14.03
CA GLU A 20 -0.49 -8.88 -14.66
C GLU A 20 0.28 -9.79 -13.70
N GLN A 21 0.23 -9.49 -12.39
CA GLN A 21 0.78 -10.34 -11.32
C GLN A 21 -0.19 -11.42 -10.84
N GLU A 22 -1.18 -11.81 -11.67
CA GLU A 22 -2.18 -12.85 -11.37
C GLU A 22 -2.99 -12.57 -10.09
N HIS A 23 -3.21 -11.31 -9.76
CA HIS A 23 -4.04 -10.88 -8.65
C HIS A 23 -5.30 -10.15 -9.12
N THR A 24 -6.42 -10.45 -8.47
CA THR A 24 -7.65 -9.66 -8.64
C THR A 24 -7.53 -8.37 -7.83
N PRO A 25 -7.56 -7.16 -8.42
CA PRO A 25 -7.39 -5.92 -7.68
C PRO A 25 -8.38 -5.77 -6.52
N PHE A 26 -9.63 -6.17 -6.73
CA PHE A 26 -10.65 -6.18 -5.68
C PHE A 26 -10.24 -7.00 -4.45
N MET A 27 -9.68 -8.20 -4.64
CA MET A 27 -9.26 -9.08 -3.54
C MET A 27 -8.10 -8.45 -2.76
N VAL A 28 -7.12 -7.90 -3.46
CA VAL A 28 -5.97 -7.22 -2.85
C VAL A 28 -6.44 -6.04 -2.01
N ILE A 29 -7.25 -5.13 -2.57
CA ILE A 29 -7.75 -3.95 -1.86
C ILE A 29 -8.60 -4.36 -0.64
N LYS A 30 -9.50 -5.34 -0.81
CA LYS A 30 -10.41 -5.79 0.26
C LYS A 30 -9.62 -6.27 1.48
N HIS A 31 -8.67 -7.17 1.26
CA HIS A 31 -7.85 -7.75 2.32
C HIS A 31 -6.86 -6.74 2.92
N ALA A 32 -6.25 -5.90 2.09
CA ALA A 32 -5.41 -4.80 2.58
C ALA A 32 -6.19 -3.82 3.46
N HIS A 33 -7.43 -3.48 3.09
CA HIS A 33 -8.29 -2.62 3.91
C HIS A 33 -8.69 -3.28 5.23
N ALA A 34 -8.97 -4.60 5.23
CA ALA A 34 -9.24 -5.34 6.46
C ALA A 34 -8.02 -5.32 7.41
N ALA A 35 -6.81 -5.57 6.90
CA ALA A 35 -5.59 -5.49 7.68
C ALA A 35 -5.37 -4.08 8.27
N ALA A 36 -5.53 -3.03 7.46
CA ALA A 36 -5.40 -1.64 7.91
C ALA A 36 -6.46 -1.25 8.97
N GLN A 37 -7.64 -1.85 8.93
CA GLN A 37 -8.66 -1.64 9.98
C GLN A 37 -8.29 -2.36 11.28
N CYS A 38 -7.78 -3.59 11.21
CA CYS A 38 -7.27 -4.30 12.39
C CYS A 38 -6.10 -3.55 13.02
N GLU A 39 -5.12 -3.12 12.21
CA GLU A 39 -3.96 -2.35 12.67
C GLU A 39 -4.38 -1.06 13.39
N ARG A 40 -5.30 -0.28 12.81
CA ARG A 40 -5.86 0.93 13.46
C ARG A 40 -6.55 0.67 14.80
N ARG A 41 -7.10 -0.52 15.00
CA ARG A 41 -7.82 -0.91 16.22
C ARG A 41 -6.93 -1.65 17.22
N GLY A 42 -5.66 -1.87 16.89
CA GLY A 42 -4.75 -2.69 17.71
C GLY A 42 -5.19 -4.15 17.81
N LEU A 43 -5.86 -4.67 16.78
CA LEU A 43 -6.32 -6.06 16.70
C LEU A 43 -5.34 -6.92 15.90
N ASP A 44 -5.32 -8.21 16.19
CA ASP A 44 -4.57 -9.18 15.41
C ASP A 44 -5.03 -9.19 13.94
N ILE A 45 -4.06 -9.21 13.04
CA ILE A 45 -4.30 -9.21 11.60
C ILE A 45 -4.30 -10.65 11.11
N HIS A 46 -5.37 -11.07 10.43
CA HIS A 46 -5.42 -12.40 9.84
C HIS A 46 -4.30 -12.58 8.80
N PRO A 47 -3.62 -13.74 8.71
CA PRO A 47 -2.48 -13.93 7.81
C PRO A 47 -2.76 -13.60 6.34
N ILE A 48 -3.98 -13.88 5.85
CA ILE A 48 -4.38 -13.54 4.47
C ILE A 48 -4.49 -12.04 4.24
N ASP A 49 -4.97 -11.29 5.24
CA ASP A 49 -5.12 -9.84 5.17
C ASP A 49 -3.74 -9.19 5.16
N LEU A 50 -2.85 -9.67 6.03
CA LEU A 50 -1.45 -9.23 6.06
C LEU A 50 -0.71 -9.55 4.75
N LYS A 51 -0.94 -10.73 4.16
CA LYS A 51 -0.34 -11.10 2.87
C LYS A 51 -0.71 -10.09 1.79
N TYR A 52 -2.00 -9.81 1.63
CA TYR A 52 -2.46 -8.90 0.57
C TYR A 52 -2.15 -7.43 0.86
N LEU A 53 -2.05 -7.05 2.12
CA LEU A 53 -1.51 -5.75 2.50
C LEU A 53 -0.06 -5.58 2.01
N LYS A 54 0.80 -6.57 2.24
CA LYS A 54 2.19 -6.55 1.74
C LYS A 54 2.27 -6.57 0.20
N VAL A 55 1.41 -7.33 -0.47
CA VAL A 55 1.34 -7.32 -1.94
C VAL A 55 1.00 -5.92 -2.45
N LEU A 56 0.06 -5.25 -1.81
CA LEU A 56 -0.31 -3.87 -2.17
C LEU A 56 0.85 -2.90 -1.93
N ASP A 57 1.52 -2.99 -0.77
CA ASP A 57 2.67 -2.14 -0.45
C ASP A 57 3.78 -2.29 -1.49
N LEU A 58 4.17 -3.53 -1.80
CA LEU A 58 5.23 -3.83 -2.76
C LEU A 58 4.86 -3.39 -4.18
N ALA A 59 3.59 -3.52 -4.58
CA ALA A 59 3.14 -3.04 -5.88
C ALA A 59 3.26 -1.51 -6.00
N ILE A 60 2.88 -0.78 -4.95
CA ILE A 60 2.95 0.69 -4.93
C ILE A 60 4.40 1.18 -4.86
N GLU A 61 5.25 0.51 -4.07
CA GLU A 61 6.69 0.80 -4.03
C GLU A 61 7.35 0.52 -5.38
N SER A 62 7.04 -0.61 -6.02
CA SER A 62 7.59 -0.97 -7.33
C SER A 62 7.19 0.01 -8.44
N LEU A 63 5.92 0.43 -8.47
CA LEU A 63 5.40 1.32 -9.52
C LEU A 63 5.78 2.79 -9.32
N TYR A 64 5.80 3.26 -8.07
CA TYR A 64 5.83 4.69 -7.76
C TYR A 64 6.90 5.08 -6.73
N GLY A 65 7.62 4.13 -6.15
CA GLY A 65 8.58 4.38 -5.07
C GLY A 65 7.94 4.86 -3.76
N LYS A 66 6.60 4.85 -3.66
CA LYS A 66 5.86 5.34 -2.48
C LYS A 66 5.76 4.26 -1.40
N GLN A 67 5.72 4.69 -0.14
CA GLN A 67 5.62 3.80 1.02
C GLN A 67 4.42 4.15 1.89
N ARG A 68 3.87 3.14 2.58
CA ARG A 68 2.69 3.33 3.43
C ARG A 68 3.04 4.18 4.65
N VAL A 69 2.19 5.17 4.93
CA VAL A 69 2.33 6.09 6.08
C VAL A 69 1.25 5.80 7.11
N GLY A 70 1.68 5.28 8.26
CA GLY A 70 0.77 4.94 9.35
C GLY A 70 -0.08 3.69 9.08
N PRO A 71 -1.15 3.49 9.88
CA PRO A 71 -1.95 2.25 9.88
C PRO A 71 -3.06 2.23 8.81
N GLY A 72 -3.17 3.28 7.98
CA GLY A 72 -4.16 3.38 6.90
C GLY A 72 -3.57 3.03 5.54
N LEU A 73 -4.42 2.94 4.51
CA LEU A 73 -3.95 2.79 3.12
C LEU A 73 -3.59 4.15 2.50
N ALA A 74 -2.69 4.87 3.16
CA ALA A 74 -2.14 6.14 2.70
C ALA A 74 -0.67 5.95 2.33
N TYR A 75 -0.26 6.43 1.17
CA TYR A 75 1.09 6.25 0.65
C TYR A 75 1.70 7.60 0.29
N ASP A 76 2.97 7.78 0.61
CA ASP A 76 3.70 9.02 0.35
C ASP A 76 5.11 8.69 -0.15
N GLU A 77 5.80 9.68 -0.68
CA GLU A 77 7.22 9.52 -1.01
C GLU A 77 8.02 9.21 0.26
N PRO A 78 9.07 8.36 0.16
CA PRO A 78 9.94 8.09 1.29
C PRO A 78 10.53 9.41 1.76
N ARG A 79 10.23 9.82 2.99
CA ARG A 79 10.88 10.97 3.59
C ARG A 79 12.35 10.64 3.75
N THR A 80 13.18 11.10 2.80
CA THR A 80 14.62 11.10 3.01
C THR A 80 14.87 11.86 4.31
N ARG A 81 15.63 11.27 5.24
CA ARG A 81 16.16 12.01 6.39
C ARG A 81 17.17 13.03 5.86
N ALA A 82 16.69 14.12 5.27
CA ALA A 82 17.49 15.31 5.04
C ALA A 82 17.73 15.97 6.41
N GLY A 83 18.79 15.50 7.06
CA GLY A 83 19.14 15.92 8.41
C GLY A 83 20.49 15.38 8.87
N LYS A 84 21.47 15.26 7.97
CA LYS A 84 22.90 15.32 8.29
C LYS A 84 23.68 15.59 7.02
N ASN A 85 23.94 16.88 6.78
CA ASN A 85 25.14 17.27 6.07
C ASN A 85 26.32 16.69 6.87
N LEU A 86 27.11 15.83 6.25
CA LEU A 86 28.50 15.66 6.63
C LEU A 86 29.30 16.27 5.49
N ALA A 87 29.70 17.52 5.74
CA ALA A 87 30.85 18.14 5.09
C ALA A 87 32.12 17.36 5.43
#